data_AF-A0A0J6NFC6-F1
#
_entry.id   AF-A0A0J6NFC6-F1
#
_cell.length_a   1.000
_cell.length_b   1.000
_cell.length_c   1.000
_cell.angle_alpha   90.00
_cell.angle_beta   90.00
_cell.angle_gamma   90.00
#
_symmetry.space_group_name_H-M   'P 1'
#
loop_
_entity.id
_entity.type
_entity.pdbx_description
1 polymer ?
#
loop_
_entity_poly.entity_id
_entity_poly.type
_entity_poly.pdbx_seq_one_letter_code
_entity_poly.pdbx_strand_id
1 'polypeptide(L)'
;MNRRLISLALAALLALPAFSQAEGRDDYRLPRQLRQSSEHLSDSDFNAYSIVCYQAGQIVVNIPAAKNITLLREDEDIREIRYFPGSDILNEQRLSVPRSLACQLRRN
;
A
#
# COMPACT_ATOMS: atom_id res chain seq x y z
N MET A 1 26.12 -19.96 56.00
CA MET A 1 27.42 -19.31 56.25
C MET A 1 28.39 -19.75 55.17
N ASN A 2 28.90 -18.76 54.43
CA ASN A 2 29.54 -18.88 53.13
C ASN A 2 30.91 -19.56 53.20
N ARG A 3 31.14 -20.52 52.30
CA ARG A 3 32.47 -21.08 52.02
C ARG A 3 33.25 -20.09 51.15
N ARG A 4 34.34 -19.55 51.71
CA ARG A 4 35.45 -18.97 50.95
C ARG A 4 36.36 -20.10 50.50
N LEU A 5 36.92 -20.00 49.30
CA LEU A 5 38.38 -19.94 49.07
C LEU A 5 38.67 -19.84 47.56
N ILE A 6 39.55 -18.91 47.25
CA ILE A 6 40.07 -18.50 45.95
C ILE A 6 41.33 -19.32 45.65
N SER A 7 41.59 -19.67 44.39
CA SER A 7 42.90 -19.62 43.70
C SER A 7 42.74 -20.16 42.27
N LEU A 8 42.84 -19.33 41.24
CA LEU A 8 44.08 -18.99 40.50
C LEU A 8 44.68 -20.18 39.74
N ALA A 9 44.44 -20.21 38.43
CA ALA A 9 45.31 -20.87 37.47
C ALA A 9 45.44 -19.98 36.22
N LEU A 10 46.69 -19.80 35.83
CA LEU A 10 47.24 -18.82 34.92
C LEU A 10 47.44 -19.44 33.52
N ALA A 11 47.51 -18.56 32.51
CA ALA A 11 48.32 -18.65 31.29
C ALA A 11 47.84 -19.51 30.09
N ALA A 12 47.71 -18.84 28.95
CA ALA A 12 48.33 -19.14 27.64
C ALA A 12 47.78 -18.13 26.60
N LEU A 13 48.43 -16.99 26.35
CA LEU A 13 49.44 -16.74 25.30
C LEU A 13 49.09 -17.27 23.89
N LEU A 14 48.89 -16.29 22.99
CA LEU A 14 49.33 -16.23 21.59
C LEU A 14 48.81 -17.29 20.61
N ALA A 15 47.89 -16.86 19.74
CA ALA A 15 47.99 -17.09 18.29
C ALA A 15 46.99 -16.20 17.53
N LEU A 16 47.51 -15.18 16.83
CA LEU A 16 46.87 -14.67 15.62
C LEU A 16 47.08 -15.71 14.51
N PRO A 17 46.10 -15.88 13.60
CA PRO A 17 46.38 -15.38 12.26
C PRO A 17 45.23 -14.58 11.68
N ALA A 18 45.62 -13.60 10.86
CA ALA A 18 44.78 -12.88 9.94
C ALA A 18 44.07 -13.85 8.97
N PHE A 19 42.77 -13.66 8.77
CA PHE A 19 42.11 -14.07 7.54
C PHE A 19 41.13 -13.00 7.08
N SER A 20 41.31 -12.67 5.81
CA SER A 20 40.68 -11.61 5.05
C SER A 20 39.18 -11.81 4.85
N GLN A 21 38.51 -10.67 4.62
CA GLN A 21 37.39 -10.45 3.70
C GLN A 21 36.46 -11.64 3.41
N ALA A 22 35.22 -11.48 3.87
CA ALA A 22 34.09 -11.69 3.00
C ALA A 22 33.03 -10.63 3.33
N GLU A 23 32.91 -9.65 2.44
CA GLU A 23 31.76 -8.75 2.33
C GLU A 23 30.48 -9.60 2.23
N GLY A 24 29.84 -9.85 3.37
CA GLY A 24 28.44 -10.21 3.44
C GLY A 24 27.64 -8.94 3.21
N ARG A 25 27.35 -8.66 1.94
CA ARG A 25 26.47 -7.60 1.45
C ARG A 25 25.13 -7.70 2.17
N ASP A 26 24.96 -6.91 3.22
CA ASP A 26 23.64 -6.58 3.78
C ASP A 26 22.87 -5.84 2.68
N ASP A 27 22.19 -6.59 1.83
CA ASP A 27 21.15 -6.04 0.97
C ASP A 27 20.02 -5.58 1.90
N TYR A 28 20.13 -4.32 2.33
CA TYR A 28 19.01 -3.53 2.80
C TYR A 28 17.96 -3.51 1.68
N ARG A 29 17.12 -4.55 1.61
CA ARG A 29 15.87 -4.50 0.86
C ARG A 29 15.05 -3.41 1.53
N LEU A 30 15.09 -2.21 0.95
CA LEU A 30 14.14 -1.16 1.23
C LEU A 30 12.75 -1.79 1.32
N PRO A 31 11.90 -1.34 2.27
CA PRO A 31 10.51 -1.76 2.28
C PRO A 31 9.97 -1.49 0.88
N ARG A 32 9.47 -2.56 0.26
CA ARG A 32 8.78 -2.56 -1.02
C ARG A 32 7.83 -1.36 -0.97
N GLN A 33 8.22 -0.24 -1.58
CA GLN A 33 7.35 0.92 -1.65
C GLN A 33 6.04 0.36 -2.16
N LEU A 34 4.98 0.51 -1.36
CA LEU A 34 3.62 0.36 -1.82
C LEU A 34 3.57 1.23 -3.07
N ARG A 35 3.74 0.60 -4.23
CA ARG A 35 3.47 1.23 -5.50
C ARG A 35 2.02 1.62 -5.35
N GLN A 36 1.78 2.89 -5.04
CA GLN A 36 0.51 3.54 -5.32
C GLN A 36 0.39 3.44 -6.83
N SER A 37 -0.09 2.28 -7.30
CA SER A 37 -0.54 2.09 -8.66
C SER A 37 -1.82 2.91 -8.75
N SER A 38 -1.66 4.22 -8.90
CA SER A 38 -2.71 5.10 -9.37
C SER A 38 -2.96 4.68 -10.80
N GLU A 39 -3.94 3.81 -11.00
CA GLU A 39 -4.44 3.50 -12.32
C GLU A 39 -5.26 4.71 -12.76
N HIS A 40 -4.59 5.66 -13.43
CA HIS A 40 -5.26 6.74 -14.12
C HIS A 40 -6.01 6.13 -15.30
N LEU A 41 -7.29 5.83 -15.09
CA LEU A 41 -8.25 5.60 -16.16
C LEU A 41 -8.60 6.97 -16.78
N SER A 42 -7.62 7.58 -17.45
CA SER A 42 -7.79 8.87 -18.13
C SER A 42 -8.47 8.61 -19.47
N ASP A 43 -9.79 8.56 -19.45
CA ASP A 43 -10.61 8.42 -20.64
C ASP A 43 -11.38 9.73 -20.86
N SER A 44 -10.64 10.77 -21.28
CA SER A 44 -11.10 12.10 -21.74
C SER A 44 -12.19 12.80 -20.93
N ASP A 45 -11.91 14.03 -20.49
CA ASP A 45 -12.75 14.96 -19.69
C ASP A 45 -14.21 15.21 -20.17
N PHE A 46 -14.63 14.59 -21.28
CA PHE A 46 -15.96 14.72 -21.86
C PHE A 46 -16.89 13.51 -21.65
N ASN A 47 -16.37 12.31 -21.35
CA ASN A 47 -17.24 11.15 -21.17
C ASN A 47 -17.71 11.01 -19.72
N ALA A 48 -19.02 11.07 -19.52
CA ALA A 48 -19.64 10.80 -18.23
C ALA A 48 -19.85 9.29 -18.07
N TYR A 49 -19.35 8.73 -16.98
CA TYR A 49 -19.49 7.33 -16.62
C TYR A 49 -20.33 7.20 -15.35
N SER A 50 -21.02 6.08 -15.18
CA SER A 50 -21.66 5.73 -13.92
C SER A 50 -20.72 4.86 -13.09
N ILE A 51 -20.44 5.26 -11.85
CA ILE A 51 -19.71 4.44 -10.89
C ILE A 51 -20.74 3.55 -10.19
N VAL A 52 -20.63 2.25 -10.39
CA VAL A 52 -21.55 1.27 -9.80
C VAL A 52 -20.78 0.27 -8.98
N CYS A 53 -21.10 0.15 -7.70
CA CYS A 53 -20.51 -0.85 -6.81
C CYS A 53 -21.55 -1.89 -6.38
N TYR A 54 -21.12 -3.14 -6.35
CA TYR A 54 -21.95 -4.29 -6.02
C TYR A 54 -21.46 -4.97 -4.74
N GLN A 55 -22.42 -5.45 -3.94
CA GLN A 55 -22.20 -6.36 -2.83
C GLN A 55 -23.16 -7.55 -2.97
N ALA A 56 -22.63 -8.78 -3.02
CA ALA A 56 -23.44 -9.99 -3.20
C ALA A 56 -24.45 -9.91 -4.38
N GLY A 57 -24.06 -9.25 -5.47
CA GLY A 57 -24.89 -9.08 -6.67
C GLY A 57 -25.90 -7.92 -6.61
N GLN A 58 -26.01 -7.20 -5.50
CA GLN A 58 -26.87 -6.02 -5.37
C GLN A 58 -26.08 -4.72 -5.54
N ILE A 59 -26.69 -3.72 -6.17
CA ILE A 59 -26.10 -2.38 -6.28
C ILE A 59 -26.21 -1.68 -4.93
N VAL A 60 -25.06 -1.31 -4.37
CA VAL A 60 -24.97 -0.57 -3.09
C VAL A 60 -24.52 0.87 -3.27
N VAL A 61 -23.80 1.16 -4.37
CA VAL A 61 -23.44 2.51 -4.77
C VAL A 61 -23.78 2.68 -6.24
N ASN A 62 -24.44 3.79 -6.57
CA ASN A 62 -24.70 4.21 -7.93
C ASN A 62 -24.52 5.73 -8.02
N ILE A 63 -23.43 6.16 -8.65
CA ILE A 63 -23.16 7.58 -8.91
C ILE A 63 -23.29 7.77 -10.42
N PRO A 64 -24.41 8.34 -10.89
CA PRO A 64 -24.58 8.59 -12.30
C PRO A 64 -23.73 9.79 -12.75
N ALA A 65 -23.28 9.74 -14.00
CA ALA A 65 -22.64 10.86 -14.69
C ALA A 65 -21.40 11.45 -13.98
N ALA A 66 -20.55 10.60 -13.41
CA ALA A 66 -19.24 10.98 -12.89
C ALA A 66 -18.23 11.21 -14.03
N LYS A 67 -17.36 12.20 -13.86
CA LYS A 67 -16.29 12.58 -14.79
C LYS A 67 -14.94 12.54 -14.08
N ASN A 68 -13.85 12.45 -14.84
CA ASN A 68 -12.47 12.50 -14.34
C ASN A 68 -12.23 11.56 -13.15
N ILE A 69 -12.65 10.31 -13.34
CA ILE A 69 -12.70 9.32 -12.27
C ILE A 69 -11.30 8.77 -12.03
N THR A 70 -10.80 8.92 -10.82
CA THR A 70 -9.52 8.36 -10.39
C THR A 70 -9.75 7.36 -9.27
N LEU A 71 -9.25 6.13 -9.45
CA LEU A 71 -9.27 5.11 -8.41
C LEU A 71 -7.93 5.15 -7.66
N LEU A 72 -7.98 5.65 -6.43
CA LEU A 72 -6.86 5.67 -5.51
C LEU A 72 -6.96 4.49 -4.56
N ARG A 73 -5.80 3.90 -4.26
CA ARG A 73 -5.69 2.85 -3.26
C ARG A 73 -5.12 3.46 -1.99
N GLU A 74 -5.98 3.63 -1.00
CA GLU A 74 -5.64 4.06 0.35
C GLU A 74 -5.99 2.90 1.30
N ASP A 75 -4.98 2.36 1.98
CA ASP A 75 -5.04 1.20 2.87
C ASP A 75 -5.38 -0.17 2.24
N GLU A 76 -5.23 -1.25 3.01
CA GLU A 76 -5.42 -2.63 2.50
C GLU A 76 -6.89 -2.95 2.19
N ASP A 77 -7.80 -2.35 2.94
CA ASP A 77 -9.23 -2.70 3.01
C ASP A 77 -10.16 -1.68 2.35
N ILE A 78 -9.68 -0.47 2.05
CA ILE A 78 -10.47 0.62 1.48
C ILE A 78 -9.92 0.99 0.09
N ARG A 79 -10.78 1.50 -0.77
CA ARG A 79 -10.43 2.14 -2.03
C ARG A 79 -11.11 3.50 -2.07
N GLU A 80 -10.36 4.54 -2.41
CA GLU A 80 -10.92 5.86 -2.62
C GLU A 80 -11.19 6.06 -4.11
N ILE A 81 -12.37 6.58 -4.45
CA ILE A 81 -12.74 6.95 -5.81
C ILE A 81 -12.96 8.47 -5.80
N ARG A 82 -12.10 9.20 -6.52
CA ARG A 82 -12.24 10.64 -6.73
C ARG A 82 -12.91 10.88 -8.07
N TYR A 83 -13.88 11.78 -8.10
CA TYR A 83 -14.63 12.08 -9.32
C TYR A 83 -15.23 13.49 -9.26
N PHE A 84 -15.59 14.01 -10.41
CA PHE A 84 -16.40 15.23 -10.51
C PHE A 84 -17.83 14.84 -10.91
N PRO A 85 -18.86 15.27 -10.18
CA PRO A 85 -20.25 15.01 -10.56
C PRO A 85 -20.57 15.75 -11.86
N GLY A 86 -21.37 15.13 -12.73
CA GLY A 86 -21.72 15.72 -14.01
C GLY A 86 -22.45 17.06 -13.91
N SER A 87 -23.12 17.30 -12.79
CA SER A 87 -23.80 18.57 -12.48
C SER A 87 -22.87 19.70 -12.07
N ASP A 88 -21.68 19.38 -11.55
CA ASP A 88 -20.75 20.36 -11.01
C ASP A 88 -19.30 19.91 -11.21
N ILE A 89 -18.72 20.33 -12.33
CA ILE A 89 -17.37 19.94 -12.75
C ILE A 89 -16.26 20.62 -11.96
N LEU A 90 -16.58 21.55 -11.05
CA LEU A 90 -15.59 22.23 -10.22
C LEU A 90 -15.51 21.63 -8.81
N ASN A 91 -16.50 20.81 -8.44
CA ASN A 91 -16.59 20.22 -7.12
C ASN A 91 -16.14 18.76 -7.12
N GLU A 92 -14.86 18.53 -6.83
CA GLU A 92 -14.34 17.17 -6.68
C GLU A 92 -14.99 16.48 -5.48
N GLN A 93 -15.57 15.31 -5.71
CA GLN A 93 -16.09 14.44 -4.67
C GLN A 93 -15.20 13.21 -4.48
N ARG A 94 -15.25 12.68 -3.25
CA ARG A 94 -14.51 11.49 -2.85
C ARG A 94 -15.48 10.47 -2.29
N LEU A 95 -15.33 9.23 -2.74
CA LEU A 95 -16.10 8.09 -2.26
C LEU A 95 -15.12 7.04 -1.73
N SER A 96 -15.19 6.75 -0.44
CA SER A 96 -14.47 5.65 0.18
C SER A 96 -15.34 4.39 0.12
N VAL A 97 -14.86 3.35 -0.56
CA VAL A 97 -15.55 2.06 -0.68
C VAL A 97 -14.68 0.94 -0.10
N PRO A 98 -15.27 -0.02 0.64
CA PRO A 98 -14.56 -1.24 1.00
C PRO A 98 -14.08 -1.98 -0.25
N ARG A 99 -12.87 -2.56 -0.19
CA ARG A 99 -12.29 -3.31 -1.30
C ARG A 99 -13.03 -4.62 -1.60
N SER A 100 -13.86 -5.08 -0.67
CA SER A 100 -14.80 -6.19 -0.85
C SER A 100 -15.94 -5.88 -1.82
N LEU A 101 -16.21 -4.59 -2.11
CA LEU A 101 -17.18 -4.19 -3.11
C LEU A 101 -16.60 -4.32 -4.52
N ALA A 102 -17.37 -4.94 -5.41
CA ALA A 102 -17.04 -4.99 -6.82
C ALA A 102 -17.51 -3.67 -7.48
N CYS A 103 -16.61 -2.72 -7.70
CA CYS A 103 -16.92 -1.46 -8.39
C CYS A 103 -16.55 -1.51 -9.87
N GLN A 104 -17.43 -0.98 -10.72
CA GLN A 104 -17.29 -0.91 -12.17
C GLN A 104 -17.66 0.48 -12.68
N LEU A 105 -16.99 0.90 -13.76
CA LEU A 105 -17.37 2.09 -14.51
C LEU A 105 -18.24 1.66 -15.70
N ARG A 106 -19.46 2.17 -15.78
CA ARG A 106 -20.39 1.91 -16.89
C ARG A 106 -20.52 3.16 -17.74
N ARG A 107 -20.38 3.01 -19.06
CA ARG A 107 -20.76 4.09 -19.97
C ARG A 107 -22.28 4.20 -19.96
N ASN A 108 -22.79 5.42 -19.82
CA ASN A 108 -24.23 5.69 -20.00
C ASN A 108 -24.62 5.55 -21.47
#